data_AF-A0A2M7L6V2-F1
#
_entry.id   AF-A0A2M7L6V2-F1
#
_cell.length_a   1.000
_cell.length_b   1.000
_cell.length_c   1.000
_cell.angle_alpha   90.00
_cell.angle_beta   90.00
_cell.angle_gamma   90.00
#
_symmetry.space_group_name_H-M   'P 1'
#
loop_
_entity.id
_entity.type
_entity.pdbx_description
1 polymer ?
#
loop_
_entity_poly.entity_id
_entity_poly.type
_entity_poly.pdbx_seq_one_letter_code
_entity_poly.pdbx_strand_id
1 'polypeptide(L)'
;MTSFKKRLVKVMNERTWKSAQLVTAAYMGIGGCGMNMLESWLKYLPTSACTVAVNRDSTRLKEATGIQQHIFLAELSATNHQGQVMASIKEHMGELEAMVQRQDVIFLLAGLGGATGTWASQFLCDQFLSMGKQVVMVLVMPFSFECKRVTLAEEALAGFDGMAHRVLCYNDYLIRHAPEGTSMTDAFELLGMSDG
;
A
#
# COMPACT_ATOMS: atom_id res chain seq x y z
N MET A 1 43.01 13.52 13.21
CA MET A 1 41.69 13.04 12.69
C MET A 1 41.26 11.66 13.19
N THR A 2 41.99 10.99 14.10
CA THR A 2 41.77 9.55 14.41
C THR A 2 40.97 9.29 15.70
N SER A 3 40.79 10.30 16.56
CA SER A 3 40.14 10.13 17.88
C SER A 3 38.61 10.31 17.86
N PHE A 4 38.06 11.08 16.93
CA PHE A 4 36.62 11.38 16.88
C PHE A 4 35.83 10.24 16.24
N LYS A 5 36.35 9.65 15.14
CA LYS A 5 35.78 8.44 14.50
C LYS A 5 35.72 7.24 15.46
N LYS A 6 36.80 7.00 16.23
CA LYS A 6 36.82 5.91 17.23
C LYS A 6 35.80 6.13 18.35
N ARG A 7 35.59 7.38 18.77
CA ARG A 7 34.62 7.73 19.81
C ARG A 7 33.18 7.64 19.31
N LEU A 8 32.90 8.01 18.07
CA LEU A 8 31.59 7.83 17.42
C LEU A 8 31.24 6.35 17.25
N VAL A 9 32.17 5.52 16.76
CA VAL A 9 31.94 4.08 16.61
C VAL A 9 31.70 3.41 17.96
N LYS A 10 32.41 3.84 19.01
CA LYS A 10 32.23 3.34 20.37
C LYS A 10 30.88 3.76 20.97
N VAL A 11 30.47 5.02 20.79
CA VAL A 11 29.15 5.51 21.24
C VAL A 11 27.99 4.85 20.49
N MET A 12 28.18 4.52 19.21
CA MET A 12 27.20 3.78 18.41
C MET A 12 27.12 2.29 18.79
N ASN A 13 28.23 1.67 19.22
CA ASN A 13 28.23 0.27 19.65
C ASN A 13 27.79 0.05 21.10
N GLU A 14 27.94 1.04 21.99
CA GLU A 14 27.71 0.85 23.43
C GLU A 14 26.31 1.28 23.91
N ARG A 15 25.52 1.98 23.09
CA ARG A 15 24.12 2.32 23.40
C ARG A 15 23.15 1.31 22.77
N THR A 16 22.91 0.22 23.51
CA THR A 16 21.62 -0.49 23.59
C THR A 16 20.96 -0.88 22.26
N TRP A 17 21.56 -1.85 21.55
CA TRP A 17 20.82 -2.76 20.65
C TRP A 17 20.66 -4.16 21.26
N LYS A 18 20.86 -4.29 22.58
CA LYS A 18 20.48 -5.51 23.31
C LYS A 18 18.97 -5.39 23.57
N SER A 19 18.20 -6.10 22.75
CA SER A 19 16.73 -6.16 22.68
C SER A 19 16.02 -4.92 22.12
N ALA A 20 16.42 -4.42 20.95
CA ALA A 20 15.42 -3.78 20.10
C ALA A 20 14.47 -4.88 19.65
N GLN A 21 13.29 -4.94 20.23
CA GLN A 21 12.21 -5.79 19.76
C GLN A 21 12.05 -5.47 18.27
N LEU A 22 12.26 -6.47 17.39
CA LEU A 22 12.10 -6.26 15.96
C LEU A 22 10.66 -5.83 15.74
N VAL A 23 10.46 -4.57 15.29
CA VAL A 23 9.14 -4.06 14.94
C VAL A 23 8.57 -4.97 13.88
N THR A 24 7.45 -5.63 14.17
CA THR A 24 6.77 -6.50 13.22
C THR A 24 5.82 -5.67 12.37
N ALA A 25 5.82 -5.90 11.06
CA ALA A 25 4.99 -5.14 10.14
C ALA A 25 4.24 -6.04 9.18
N ALA A 26 2.98 -5.68 8.92
CA ALA A 26 2.21 -6.16 7.79
C ALA A 26 2.31 -5.16 6.63
N TYR A 27 2.38 -5.67 5.42
CA TYR A 27 2.39 -4.90 4.18
C TYR A 27 1.24 -5.38 3.30
N MET A 28 0.31 -4.49 2.98
CA MET A 28 -0.89 -4.81 2.23
C MET A 28 -0.91 -4.04 0.92
N GLY A 29 -0.80 -4.76 -0.21
CA GLY A 29 -0.98 -4.22 -1.55
C GLY A 29 -2.45 -4.30 -1.95
N ILE A 30 -3.10 -3.15 -2.09
CA ILE A 30 -4.55 -3.06 -2.32
C ILE A 30 -4.82 -2.53 -3.74
N GLY A 31 -5.56 -3.33 -4.51
CA GLY A 31 -5.77 -3.11 -5.94
C GLY A 31 -4.50 -3.33 -6.77
N GLY A 32 -4.60 -3.12 -8.08
CA GLY A 32 -3.48 -3.35 -9.01
C GLY A 32 -2.22 -2.56 -8.64
N CYS A 33 -2.34 -1.24 -8.54
CA CYS A 33 -1.20 -0.37 -8.19
C CYS A 33 -0.53 -0.74 -6.86
N GLY A 34 -1.33 -1.02 -5.82
CA GLY A 34 -0.82 -1.41 -4.50
C GLY A 34 -0.09 -2.74 -4.53
N MET A 35 -0.60 -3.73 -5.27
CA MET A 35 0.07 -5.03 -5.46
C MET A 35 1.41 -4.88 -6.18
N ASN A 36 1.45 -4.10 -7.26
CA ASN A 36 2.68 -3.88 -8.04
C ASN A 36 3.77 -3.22 -7.18
N MET A 37 3.36 -2.29 -6.31
CA MET A 37 4.25 -1.68 -5.32
C MET A 37 4.77 -2.72 -4.32
N LEU A 38 3.89 -3.54 -3.75
CA LEU A 38 4.26 -4.56 -2.77
C LEU A 38 5.25 -5.57 -3.35
N GLU A 39 5.00 -6.08 -4.55
CA GLU A 39 5.91 -7.03 -5.22
C GLU A 39 7.29 -6.44 -5.45
N SER A 40 7.36 -5.17 -5.87
CA SER A 40 8.62 -4.44 -6.04
C SER A 40 9.39 -4.29 -4.73
N TRP A 41 8.68 -4.28 -3.60
CA TRP A 41 9.24 -4.15 -2.26
C TRP A 41 9.71 -5.47 -1.66
N LEU A 42 9.15 -6.61 -2.08
CA LEU A 42 9.40 -7.93 -1.48
C LEU A 42 10.89 -8.23 -1.26
N LYS A 43 11.74 -7.89 -2.23
CA LYS A 43 13.20 -8.09 -2.16
C LYS A 43 13.92 -7.29 -1.06
N TYR A 44 13.28 -6.25 -0.53
CA TYR A 44 13.79 -5.41 0.54
C TYR A 44 13.15 -5.73 1.90
N LEU A 45 12.08 -6.52 1.90
CA LEU A 45 11.39 -6.92 3.12
C LEU A 45 12.08 -8.12 3.77
N PRO A 46 12.02 -8.26 5.10
CA PRO A 46 12.41 -9.49 5.77
C PRO A 46 11.61 -10.69 5.22
N THR A 47 12.23 -11.87 5.13
CA THR A 47 11.52 -13.10 4.69
C THR A 47 10.33 -13.45 5.57
N SER A 48 10.34 -13.01 6.83
CA SER A 48 9.24 -13.18 7.79
C SER A 48 8.17 -12.09 7.72
N ALA A 49 8.26 -11.13 6.78
CA ALA A 49 7.30 -10.04 6.66
C ALA A 49 5.92 -10.60 6.32
N CYS A 50 4.90 -10.11 7.02
CA CYS A 50 3.52 -10.44 6.72
C CYS A 50 3.09 -9.66 5.48
N THR A 51 2.76 -10.34 4.39
CA THR A 51 2.39 -9.69 3.13
C THR A 51 1.02 -10.14 2.64
N VAL A 52 0.20 -9.18 2.21
CA VAL A 52 -1.19 -9.40 1.78
C VAL A 52 -1.44 -8.70 0.45
N ALA A 53 -1.99 -9.42 -0.52
CA ALA A 53 -2.55 -8.83 -1.73
C ALA A 53 -4.06 -8.81 -1.60
N VAL A 54 -4.68 -7.67 -1.90
CA VAL A 54 -6.14 -7.50 -1.91
C VAL A 54 -6.55 -7.03 -3.28
N ASN A 55 -7.26 -7.85 -4.04
CA ASN A 55 -7.67 -7.47 -5.39
C ASN A 55 -8.92 -8.22 -5.86
N ARG A 56 -9.56 -7.70 -6.90
CA ARG A 56 -10.72 -8.28 -7.59
C ARG A 56 -10.33 -9.08 -8.83
N ASP A 57 -9.10 -8.96 -9.31
CA ASP A 57 -8.59 -9.76 -10.41
C ASP A 57 -7.97 -11.05 -9.84
N SER A 58 -8.72 -12.15 -9.97
CA SER A 58 -8.28 -13.46 -9.50
C SER A 58 -7.05 -13.99 -10.25
N THR A 59 -6.86 -13.60 -11.51
CA THR A 59 -5.69 -13.97 -12.31
C THR A 59 -4.47 -13.24 -11.76
N ARG A 60 -4.59 -11.92 -11.55
CA ARG A 60 -3.51 -11.11 -11.01
C ARG A 60 -3.07 -11.55 -9.61
N LEU A 61 -4.02 -11.96 -8.76
CA LEU A 61 -3.70 -12.54 -7.44
C LEU A 61 -2.92 -13.85 -7.56
N LYS A 62 -3.27 -14.73 -8.51
CA LYS A 62 -2.55 -15.99 -8.73
C LYS A 62 -1.11 -15.77 -9.21
N GLU A 63 -0.88 -14.72 -9.99
CA GLU A 63 0.45 -14.36 -10.50
C GLU A 63 1.37 -13.80 -9.41
N ALA A 64 0.80 -13.23 -8.34
CA ALA A 64 1.54 -12.61 -7.23
C ALA A 64 2.16 -13.63 -6.25
N THR A 65 2.85 -14.64 -6.77
CA THR A 65 3.39 -15.80 -6.03
C THR A 65 4.38 -15.46 -4.91
N GLY A 66 4.95 -14.26 -4.91
CA GLY A 66 5.84 -13.78 -3.85
C GLY A 66 5.13 -13.23 -2.61
N ILE A 67 3.81 -13.03 -2.66
CA ILE A 67 3.00 -12.52 -1.56
C ILE A 67 2.40 -13.71 -0.78
N GLN A 68 2.37 -13.61 0.56
CA GLN A 68 1.98 -14.72 1.42
C GLN A 68 0.48 -15.02 1.40
N GLN A 69 -0.36 -13.98 1.43
CA GLN A 69 -1.81 -14.12 1.50
C GLN A 69 -2.51 -13.32 0.40
N HIS A 70 -3.55 -13.92 -0.18
CA HIS A 70 -4.34 -13.33 -1.26
C HIS A 70 -5.81 -13.22 -0.85
N ILE A 71 -6.33 -12.00 -0.80
CA ILE A 71 -7.72 -11.68 -0.53
C ILE A 71 -8.39 -11.30 -1.85
N PHE A 72 -9.29 -12.17 -2.30
CA PHE A 72 -10.09 -11.93 -3.50
C PHE A 72 -11.37 -11.18 -3.14
N LEU A 73 -11.57 -10.00 -3.72
CA LEU A 73 -12.81 -9.25 -3.59
C LEU A 73 -13.76 -9.60 -4.73
N ALA A 74 -14.98 -9.98 -4.39
CA ALA A 74 -16.01 -10.40 -5.34
C ALA A 74 -16.40 -9.29 -6.34
N GLU A 75 -16.96 -9.70 -7.48
CA GLU A 75 -17.27 -8.81 -8.59
C GLU A 75 -18.18 -7.64 -8.19
N LEU A 76 -17.85 -6.45 -8.70
CA LEU A 76 -18.64 -5.24 -8.51
C LEU A 76 -19.62 -5.08 -9.69
N SER A 77 -20.92 -5.07 -9.39
CA SER A 77 -21.94 -4.54 -10.30
C SER A 77 -21.70 -3.04 -10.59
N ALA A 78 -22.13 -2.57 -11.76
CA ALA A 78 -21.74 -1.27 -12.33
C ALA A 78 -22.24 -0.02 -11.57
N THR A 79 -23.14 -0.16 -10.60
CA THR A 79 -23.89 0.98 -10.05
C THR A 79 -23.47 1.42 -8.65
N ASN A 80 -22.72 0.61 -7.89
CA ASN A 80 -22.28 0.97 -6.54
C ASN A 80 -20.91 0.37 -6.18
N HIS A 81 -19.83 0.88 -6.77
CA HIS A 81 -18.49 0.33 -6.54
C HIS A 81 -18.04 0.43 -5.08
N GLN A 82 -18.34 1.53 -4.37
CA GLN A 82 -17.94 1.71 -2.97
C GLN A 82 -18.60 0.69 -2.04
N GLY A 83 -19.94 0.61 -2.05
CA GLY A 83 -20.67 -0.27 -1.14
C GLY A 83 -20.33 -1.74 -1.34
N GLN A 84 -20.05 -2.15 -2.58
CA GLN A 84 -19.69 -3.53 -2.90
C GLN A 84 -18.25 -3.87 -2.50
N VAL A 85 -17.29 -2.97 -2.73
CA VAL A 85 -15.91 -3.15 -2.22
C VAL A 85 -15.93 -3.28 -0.70
N MET A 86 -16.68 -2.40 -0.02
CA MET A 86 -16.82 -2.44 1.44
C MET A 86 -17.52 -3.71 1.94
N ALA A 87 -18.57 -4.18 1.27
CA ALA A 87 -19.23 -5.42 1.63
C ALA A 87 -18.29 -6.62 1.48
N SER A 88 -17.58 -6.72 0.35
CA SER A 88 -16.69 -7.84 0.09
C SER A 88 -15.48 -7.84 1.03
N ILE A 89 -14.81 -6.70 1.26
CA ILE A 89 -13.67 -6.66 2.20
C ILE A 89 -14.09 -7.00 3.63
N LYS A 90 -15.32 -6.63 4.03
CA LYS A 90 -15.86 -6.93 5.35
C LYS A 90 -15.99 -8.43 5.61
N GLU A 91 -16.28 -9.23 4.59
CA GLU A 91 -16.34 -10.69 4.70
C GLU A 91 -14.97 -11.30 5.04
N HIS A 92 -13.88 -10.62 4.68
CA HIS A 92 -12.50 -11.04 4.95
C HIS A 92 -11.91 -10.45 6.23
N MET A 93 -12.65 -9.64 7.00
CA MET A 93 -12.09 -8.97 8.17
C MET A 93 -11.59 -9.94 9.23
N GLY A 94 -12.28 -11.06 9.49
CA GLY A 94 -11.79 -12.04 10.47
C GLY A 94 -10.42 -12.63 10.12
N GLU A 95 -10.15 -12.83 8.83
CA GLU A 95 -8.84 -13.29 8.33
C GLU A 95 -7.79 -12.18 8.47
N LEU A 96 -8.11 -10.98 7.99
CA LEU A 96 -7.22 -9.82 8.03
C LEU A 96 -6.84 -9.43 9.47
N GLU A 97 -7.80 -9.46 10.39
CA GLU A 97 -7.60 -9.22 11.82
C GLU A 97 -6.61 -10.20 12.43
N ALA A 98 -6.77 -11.50 12.13
CA ALA A 98 -5.88 -12.54 12.62
C ALA A 98 -4.44 -12.34 12.13
N MET A 99 -4.28 -11.90 10.89
CA MET A 99 -2.96 -11.61 10.30
C MET A 99 -2.27 -10.42 10.96
N VAL A 100 -3.01 -9.32 11.19
CA VAL A 100 -2.43 -8.09 11.75
C VAL A 100 -2.31 -8.11 13.26
N GLN A 101 -2.92 -9.10 13.93
CA GLN A 101 -2.94 -9.17 15.40
C GLN A 101 -1.54 -9.08 16.02
N ARG A 102 -0.55 -9.72 15.41
CA ARG A 102 0.86 -9.77 15.87
C ARG A 102 1.77 -8.71 15.23
N GLN A 103 1.21 -7.78 14.48
CA GLN A 103 1.94 -6.73 13.79
C GLN A 103 1.85 -5.43 14.58
N ASP A 104 2.98 -4.77 14.77
CA ASP A 104 3.09 -3.47 15.42
C ASP A 104 2.61 -2.35 14.46
N VAL A 105 3.02 -2.45 13.19
CA VAL A 105 2.73 -1.46 12.15
C VAL A 105 2.08 -2.13 10.93
N ILE A 106 1.11 -1.45 10.32
CA ILE A 106 0.44 -1.89 9.10
C ILE A 106 0.69 -0.86 8.00
N PHE A 107 1.33 -1.30 6.92
CA PHE A 107 1.51 -0.52 5.72
C PHE A 107 0.38 -0.83 4.73
N LEU A 108 -0.40 0.19 4.37
CA LEU A 108 -1.41 0.11 3.32
C LEU A 108 -0.88 0.77 2.06
N LEU A 109 -0.61 -0.02 1.03
CA LEU A 109 -0.12 0.43 -0.28
C LEU A 109 -1.29 0.42 -1.25
N ALA A 110 -1.67 1.58 -1.81
CA ALA A 110 -2.81 1.66 -2.71
C ALA A 110 -2.65 2.77 -3.75
N GLY A 111 -3.20 2.53 -4.95
CA GLY A 111 -3.46 3.59 -5.93
C GLY A 111 -4.89 4.11 -5.75
N LEU A 112 -5.04 5.42 -5.66
CA LEU A 112 -6.34 6.09 -5.59
C LEU A 112 -6.91 6.33 -7.00
N GLY A 113 -8.23 6.52 -7.06
CA GLY A 113 -8.96 6.77 -8.30
C GLY A 113 -9.52 5.52 -8.99
N GLY A 114 -9.08 4.32 -8.60
CA GLY A 114 -9.74 3.05 -8.92
C GLY A 114 -10.65 2.59 -7.77
N ALA A 115 -11.64 1.71 -8.04
CA ALA A 115 -12.60 1.29 -7.01
C ALA A 115 -11.96 0.54 -5.82
N THR A 116 -11.20 -0.53 -6.08
CA THR A 116 -10.64 -1.39 -5.02
C THR A 116 -9.62 -0.66 -4.17
N GLY A 117 -8.61 -0.05 -4.81
CA GLY A 117 -7.54 0.67 -4.11
C GLY A 117 -8.09 1.78 -3.22
N THR A 118 -9.03 2.57 -3.74
CA THR A 118 -9.65 3.68 -3.02
C THR A 118 -10.46 3.22 -1.82
N TRP A 119 -11.49 2.39 -2.04
CA TRP A 119 -12.47 2.11 -1.00
C TRP A 119 -12.02 1.05 0.00
N ALA A 120 -11.26 0.03 -0.44
CA ALA A 120 -10.76 -0.98 0.48
C ALA A 120 -9.66 -0.41 1.38
N SER A 121 -8.76 0.45 0.87
CA SER A 121 -7.74 1.07 1.72
C SER A 121 -8.32 2.01 2.77
N GLN A 122 -9.38 2.77 2.42
CA GLN A 122 -10.11 3.61 3.38
C GLN A 122 -10.76 2.79 4.47
N PHE A 123 -11.50 1.74 4.10
CA PHE A 123 -12.13 0.85 5.06
C PHE A 123 -11.10 0.18 5.97
N LEU A 124 -10.04 -0.40 5.41
CA LEU A 124 -9.01 -1.10 6.20
C LEU A 124 -8.26 -0.15 7.14
N CYS A 125 -7.98 1.08 6.70
CA CYS A 125 -7.37 2.10 7.55
C CYS A 125 -8.22 2.34 8.80
N ASP A 126 -9.50 2.64 8.62
CA ASP A 126 -10.45 2.89 9.72
C ASP A 126 -10.55 1.71 10.70
N GLN A 127 -10.68 0.49 10.16
CA GLN A 127 -10.79 -0.71 10.99
C GLN A 127 -9.52 -0.98 11.80
N PHE A 128 -8.34 -0.90 11.17
CA PHE A 128 -7.08 -1.15 11.87
C PHE A 128 -6.76 -0.09 12.92
N LEU A 129 -7.08 1.18 12.66
CA LEU A 129 -6.97 2.24 13.66
C LEU A 129 -7.91 2.00 14.85
N SER A 130 -9.16 1.57 14.58
CA SER A 130 -10.13 1.21 15.61
C SER A 130 -9.67 0.02 16.47
N MET A 131 -8.84 -0.86 15.92
CA MET A 131 -8.18 -1.95 16.65
C MET A 131 -6.92 -1.50 17.43
N GLY A 132 -6.58 -0.21 17.42
CA GLY A 132 -5.40 0.34 18.07
C GLY A 132 -4.08 0.06 17.35
N LYS A 133 -4.12 -0.27 16.05
CA LYS A 133 -2.92 -0.52 15.24
C LYS A 133 -2.34 0.79 14.71
N GLN A 134 -1.01 0.83 14.56
CA GLN A 134 -0.36 1.93 13.86
C GLN A 134 -0.44 1.69 12.36
N VAL A 135 -1.11 2.60 11.64
CA VAL A 135 -1.28 2.50 10.19
C VAL A 135 -0.42 3.56 9.50
N VAL A 136 0.33 3.13 8.49
CA VAL A 136 1.07 3.98 7.56
C VAL A 136 0.51 3.76 6.16
N MET A 137 0.05 4.82 5.52
CA MET A 137 -0.48 4.73 4.16
C MET A 137 0.53 5.21 3.15
N VAL A 138 0.70 4.46 2.07
CA VAL A 138 1.46 4.86 0.89
C VAL A 138 0.50 4.88 -0.28
N LEU A 139 0.10 6.10 -0.65
CA LEU A 139 -0.98 6.33 -1.61
C LEU A 139 -0.42 6.94 -2.87
N VAL A 140 -0.79 6.37 -4.00
CA VAL A 140 -0.44 6.89 -5.33
C VAL A 140 -1.66 7.62 -5.90
N MET A 141 -1.48 8.90 -6.19
CA MET A 141 -2.47 9.71 -6.89
C MET A 141 -2.44 9.39 -8.39
N PRO A 142 -3.61 9.34 -9.05
CA PRO A 142 -3.69 9.12 -10.49
C PRO A 142 -2.99 10.26 -11.25
N PHE A 143 -2.69 10.03 -12.53
CA PHE A 143 -2.20 11.10 -13.40
C PHE A 143 -3.27 12.18 -13.58
N SER A 144 -2.85 13.44 -13.72
CA SER A 144 -3.78 14.56 -13.90
C SER A 144 -4.70 14.40 -15.11
N PHE A 145 -4.29 13.63 -16.13
CA PHE A 145 -5.10 13.38 -17.33
C PHE A 145 -6.16 12.28 -17.15
N GLU A 146 -6.17 11.53 -16.04
CA GLU A 146 -7.15 10.46 -15.78
C GLU A 146 -8.52 10.99 -15.27
N CYS A 147 -8.72 12.32 -15.27
CA CYS A 147 -9.95 13.09 -15.00
C CYS A 147 -10.86 12.48 -13.91
N LYS A 148 -11.75 11.54 -14.29
CA LYS A 148 -12.69 10.89 -13.36
C LYS A 148 -11.97 10.20 -12.18
N ARG A 149 -10.79 9.62 -12.42
CA ARG A 149 -9.99 8.98 -11.36
C ARG A 149 -9.44 10.01 -10.39
N VAL A 150 -9.08 11.21 -10.87
CA VAL A 150 -8.60 12.32 -10.02
C VAL A 150 -9.70 12.78 -9.06
N THR A 151 -10.91 13.04 -9.57
CA THR A 151 -12.05 13.44 -8.72
C THR A 151 -12.33 12.40 -7.63
N LEU A 152 -12.37 11.12 -7.99
CA LEU A 152 -12.58 10.04 -7.02
C LEU A 152 -11.44 9.95 -5.99
N ALA A 153 -10.20 10.14 -6.42
CA ALA A 153 -9.05 10.13 -5.53
C ALA A 153 -9.09 11.29 -4.52
N GLU A 154 -9.48 12.49 -4.95
CA GLU A 154 -9.64 13.66 -4.08
C GLU A 154 -10.78 13.47 -3.06
N GLU A 155 -11.92 12.94 -3.49
CA GLU A 155 -13.04 12.60 -2.61
C GLU A 155 -12.61 11.60 -1.52
N ALA A 156 -11.86 10.57 -1.91
CA ALA A 156 -11.36 9.58 -0.97
C ALA A 156 -10.27 10.12 -0.04
N LEU A 157 -9.42 11.05 -0.51
CA LEU A 157 -8.40 11.69 0.31
C LEU A 157 -8.99 12.42 1.52
N ALA A 158 -10.11 13.12 1.33
CA ALA A 158 -10.85 13.74 2.43
C ALA A 158 -11.30 12.70 3.46
N GLY A 159 -11.61 11.49 2.99
CA GLY A 159 -11.94 10.34 3.80
C GLY A 159 -10.81 9.77 4.66
N PHE A 160 -9.55 10.19 4.46
CA PHE A 160 -8.39 9.78 5.28
C PHE A 160 -7.94 10.86 6.27
N ASP A 161 -8.50 12.06 6.21
CA ASP A 161 -8.08 13.16 7.06
C ASP A 161 -8.34 12.83 8.54
N GLY A 162 -7.29 12.92 9.36
CA GLY A 162 -7.32 12.58 10.79
C GLY A 162 -7.26 11.09 11.10
N MET A 163 -7.21 10.20 10.10
CA MET A 163 -7.16 8.76 10.32
C MET A 163 -5.73 8.26 10.55
N ALA A 164 -4.81 8.49 9.62
CA ALA A 164 -3.48 7.88 9.66
C ALA A 164 -2.36 8.80 9.15
N HIS A 165 -1.12 8.42 9.47
CA HIS A 165 0.05 8.98 8.81
C HIS A 165 0.08 8.49 7.36
N ARG A 166 0.22 9.42 6.42
CA ARG A 166 0.17 9.12 4.98
C ARG A 166 1.33 9.74 4.21
N VAL A 167 1.86 8.97 3.28
CA VAL A 167 2.80 9.40 2.25
C VAL A 167 2.03 9.44 0.93
N LEU A 168 1.98 10.61 0.31
CA LEU A 168 1.34 10.82 -0.99
C LEU A 168 2.42 10.83 -2.08
N CYS A 169 2.29 9.93 -3.04
CA CYS A 169 3.07 9.90 -4.27
C CYS A 169 2.20 10.42 -5.42
N TYR A 170 2.71 11.39 -6.17
CA TYR A 170 1.99 11.97 -7.32
C TYR A 170 2.61 11.46 -8.62
N ASN A 171 1.83 10.72 -9.41
CA ASN A 171 2.29 10.14 -10.67
C ASN A 171 2.81 11.19 -11.68
N ASP A 172 2.25 12.40 -11.67
CA ASP A 172 2.72 13.50 -12.52
C ASP A 172 4.18 13.89 -12.29
N TYR A 173 4.72 13.64 -11.09
CA TYR A 173 6.14 13.89 -10.81
C TYR A 173 7.02 13.03 -11.73
N LEU A 174 6.56 11.83 -12.10
CA LEU A 174 7.32 10.89 -12.91
C LEU A 174 7.33 11.29 -14.38
N ILE A 175 6.20 11.78 -14.92
CA ILE A 175 6.13 12.28 -16.30
C ILE A 175 7.05 13.48 -16.51
N ARG A 176 7.14 14.37 -15.52
CA ARG A 176 8.05 15.53 -15.59
C ARG A 176 9.52 15.14 -15.70
N HIS A 177 9.88 13.91 -15.33
CA HIS A 177 11.24 13.38 -15.39
C HIS A 177 11.37 12.24 -16.40
N ALA A 178 10.32 11.93 -17.16
CA ALA A 178 10.35 10.93 -18.22
C ALA A 178 10.94 11.53 -19.51
N PRO A 179 11.57 10.71 -20.38
CA PRO A 179 12.05 11.18 -21.67
C PRO A 179 10.92 11.79 -22.52
N GLU A 180 11.24 12.85 -23.28
CA GLU A 180 10.29 13.43 -24.23
C GLU A 180 9.78 12.36 -25.21
N GLY A 181 8.46 12.32 -25.42
CA GLY A 181 7.81 11.33 -26.29
C GLY A 181 7.35 10.04 -25.61
N THR A 182 7.51 9.91 -24.29
CA THR A 182 6.92 8.80 -23.51
C THR A 182 5.40 8.75 -23.72
N SER A 183 4.88 7.64 -24.23
CA SER A 183 3.45 7.46 -24.44
C SER A 183 2.72 7.17 -23.11
N MET A 184 1.38 7.25 -23.10
CA MET A 184 0.60 6.90 -21.91
C MET A 184 0.87 5.45 -21.46
N THR A 185 0.92 4.51 -22.39
CA THR A 185 1.21 3.10 -22.10
C THR A 185 2.60 2.94 -21.51
N ASP A 186 3.61 3.63 -22.06
CA ASP A 186 4.98 3.60 -21.51
C ASP A 186 5.03 4.18 -20.08
N ALA A 187 4.23 5.22 -19.80
CA ALA A 187 4.16 5.83 -18.47
C ALA A 187 3.56 4.88 -17.42
N PHE A 188 2.54 4.10 -17.80
CA PHE A 188 2.00 3.05 -16.94
C PHE A 188 2.97 1.88 -16.77
N GLU A 189 3.65 1.44 -17.84
CA GLU A 189 4.67 0.39 -17.78
C GLU A 189 5.87 0.76 -16.90
N LEU A 190 6.37 2.00 -16.99
CA LEU A 190 7.43 2.52 -16.12
C LEU A 190 7.07 2.42 -14.62
N LEU A 191 5.78 2.47 -14.31
CA LEU A 191 5.21 2.36 -12.97
C LEU A 191 4.86 0.92 -12.59
N GLY A 192 5.07 -0.03 -13.49
CA GLY A 192 4.54 -1.38 -13.37
C GLY A 192 3.03 -1.42 -13.22
N MET A 193 2.30 -0.37 -13.64
CA MET A 193 0.85 -0.25 -13.58
C MET A 193 0.23 -0.78 -14.88
N SER A 194 -0.91 -1.46 -14.79
CA SER A 194 -1.69 -1.87 -15.96
C SER A 194 -2.83 -0.88 -16.20
N ASP A 195 -3.21 -0.65 -17.46
CA ASP A 195 -4.30 0.26 -17.90
C ASP A 195 -5.73 -0.12 -17.40
N GLY A 196 -5.86 -1.11 -16.50
CA GLY A 196 -7.14 -1.64 -15.99
C GLY A 196 -7.50 -1.16 -14.59
#